data_AF-A0A382WMQ4-F1
#
_entry.id   AF-A0A382WMQ4-F1
#
_cell.length_a   1.000
_cell.length_b   1.000
_cell.length_c   1.000
_cell.angle_alpha   90.00
_cell.angle_beta   90.00
_cell.angle_gamma   90.00
#
_symmetry.space_group_name_H-M   'P 1'
#
loop_
_entity.id
_entity.type
_entity.pdbx_description
1 polymer ?
#
loop_
_entity_poly.entity_id
_entity_poly.type
_entity_poly.pdbx_seq_one_letter_code
_entity_poly.pdbx_strand_id
1 'polypeptide(L)' 'METLNERYDKGQDMRSLMARGDPSHYTLPGIDQLAPDLKRIINEALFGQIWARPGLDPKHRCMVTISALTAEG' A
#
# COMPACT_ATOMS: atom_id res chain seq x y z
N MET A 1 -18.30 -5.55 -9.37
CA MET A 1 -17.38 -5.54 -8.21
C MET A 1 -15.98 -5.70 -8.77
N GLU A 2 -15.03 -4.82 -8.44
CA GLU A 2 -13.62 -4.99 -8.89
C GLU A 2 -13.10 -6.37 -8.43
N THR A 3 -12.45 -7.06 -9.35
CA THR A 3 -11.75 -8.34 -9.14
C THR A 3 -10.51 -8.14 -8.28
N LEU A 4 -9.97 -9.25 -7.74
CA LEU A 4 -8.74 -9.19 -6.94
C LEU A 4 -7.53 -8.73 -7.76
N ASN A 5 -7.44 -9.12 -9.04
CA ASN A 5 -6.33 -8.70 -9.90
C ASN A 5 -6.39 -7.20 -10.21
N GLU A 6 -7.58 -6.65 -10.50
CA GLU A 6 -7.73 -5.19 -10.71
C GLU A 6 -7.32 -4.38 -9.47
N ARG A 7 -7.67 -4.87 -8.26
CA ARG A 7 -7.23 -4.25 -7.00
C ARG A 7 -5.73 -4.35 -6.82
N TYR A 8 -5.15 -5.51 -7.16
CA TYR A 8 -3.70 -5.71 -7.07
C TYR A 8 -2.95 -4.72 -7.95
N ASP A 9 -3.36 -4.56 -9.21
CA ASP A 9 -2.73 -3.65 -10.16
C ASP A 9 -2.81 -2.19 -9.69
N LYS A 10 -3.99 -1.78 -9.22
CA LYS A 10 -4.20 -0.45 -8.63
C LYS A 10 -3.36 -0.22 -7.38
N GLY A 11 -3.13 -1.27 -6.59
CA GLY A 11 -2.25 -1.22 -5.43
C GLY A 11 -0.79 -1.02 -5.82
N GLN A 12 -0.34 -1.67 -6.89
CA GLN A 12 1.00 -1.48 -7.43
C GLN A 12 1.21 -0.07 -7.99
N ASP A 13 0.21 0.50 -8.67
CA ASP A 13 0.26 1.88 -9.15
C ASP A 13 0.37 2.88 -7.98
N MET A 14 -0.44 2.70 -6.94
CA MET A 14 -0.40 3.55 -5.74
C MET A 14 0.97 3.48 -5.05
N ARG A 15 1.53 2.28 -4.90
CA ARG A 15 2.88 2.11 -4.35
C ARG A 15 3.93 2.78 -5.22
N SER A 16 3.86 2.62 -6.55
CA SER A 16 4.80 3.27 -7.47
C SER A 16 4.75 4.80 -7.38
N LEU A 17 3.54 5.37 -7.24
CA LEU A 17 3.34 6.79 -6.99
C LEU A 17 4.00 7.24 -5.69
N MET A 18 3.77 6.51 -4.59
CA MET A 18 4.33 6.85 -3.27
C MET A 18 5.85 6.68 -3.19
N ALA A 19 6.39 5.68 -3.88
CA ALA A 19 7.82 5.42 -3.97
C ALA A 19 8.58 6.42 -4.87
N ARG A 20 7.88 7.35 -5.54
CA ARG A 20 8.45 8.24 -6.55
C ARG A 20 9.25 7.47 -7.63
N GLY A 21 8.76 6.27 -7.97
CA GLY A 21 9.41 5.40 -8.95
C GLY A 21 10.60 4.57 -8.44
N ASP A 22 10.93 4.60 -7.14
CA ASP A 22 11.95 3.73 -6.57
C ASP A 22 11.39 2.31 -6.27
N PRO A 23 11.77 1.27 -7.03
CA PRO A 23 11.27 -0.09 -6.83
C PRO A 23 11.77 -0.73 -5.52
N SER A 24 12.84 -0.20 -4.92
CA SER A 24 13.38 -0.72 -3.66
C SER A 24 12.61 -0.20 -2.44
N HIS A 25 11.81 0.86 -2.59
CA HIS A 25 11.16 1.57 -1.50
C HIS A 25 10.31 0.70 -0.56
N TYR A 26 9.75 -0.40 -1.08
CA TYR A 26 8.97 -1.35 -0.30
C TYR A 26 9.49 -2.78 -0.32
N THR A 27 10.73 -2.96 -0.77
CA THR A 27 11.32 -4.28 -0.85
C THR A 27 12.17 -4.51 0.39
N LEU A 28 11.74 -5.44 1.24
CA LEU A 28 12.57 -5.98 2.32
C LEU A 28 13.07 -7.37 1.89
N PRO A 29 14.40 -7.59 1.85
CA PRO A 29 14.94 -8.89 1.48
C PRO A 29 14.31 -10.03 2.29
N GLY A 30 13.82 -11.06 1.59
CA GLY A 30 13.25 -12.27 2.21
C GLY A 30 11.80 -12.17 2.70
N ILE A 31 11.21 -10.99 2.86
CA ILE A 31 9.83 -10.87 3.40
C ILE A 31 8.79 -11.43 2.42
N ASP A 32 9.00 -11.19 1.12
CA ASP A 32 8.11 -11.65 0.06
C ASP A 32 8.12 -13.18 -0.09
N GLN A 33 9.23 -13.83 0.30
CA GLN A 33 9.37 -15.29 0.30
C GLN A 33 8.77 -15.90 1.55
N LEU A 34 8.90 -15.20 2.69
CA LEU A 34 8.35 -15.63 3.97
C LEU A 34 6.81 -15.57 4.00
N ALA A 35 6.23 -14.51 3.44
CA ALA A 35 4.78 -14.26 3.49
C ALA A 35 4.23 -13.74 2.15
N PRO A 36 4.20 -14.57 1.10
CA PRO A 36 3.73 -14.16 -0.23
C PRO A 36 2.26 -13.72 -0.24
N ASP A 37 1.40 -14.35 0.56
CA ASP A 37 -0.01 -13.98 0.64
C ASP A 37 -0.22 -12.63 1.35
N LEU A 38 0.61 -12.32 2.36
CA LEU A 38 0.56 -11.02 3.02
C LEU A 38 0.93 -9.91 2.03
N LYS A 39 1.96 -10.12 1.20
CA LYS A 39 2.29 -9.21 0.11
C LYS A 39 1.10 -8.99 -0.81
N ARG A 40 0.39 -10.06 -1.19
CA ARG A 40 -0.79 -9.97 -2.04
C ARG A 40 -1.92 -9.17 -1.37
N ILE A 41 -2.23 -9.45 -0.10
CA ILE A 41 -3.25 -8.74 0.68
C ILE A 41 -2.93 -7.25 0.81
N ILE A 42 -1.67 -6.89 1.08
CA ILE A 42 -1.23 -5.50 1.16
C ILE A 42 -1.49 -4.76 -0.17
N ASN A 43 -1.16 -5.38 -1.31
CA ASN A 43 -1.41 -4.77 -2.61
C ASN A 43 -2.91 -4.63 -2.90
N GLU A 44 -3.70 -5.68 -2.67
CA GLU A 44 -5.12 -5.68 -3.02
C GLU A 44 -5.96 -4.82 -2.08
N ALA A 45 -5.89 -5.06 -0.77
CA ALA A 45 -6.79 -4.45 0.20
C ALA A 45 -6.29 -3.08 0.67
N LEU A 46 -5.03 -3.00 1.11
CA LEU A 46 -4.48 -1.76 1.66
C LEU A 46 -4.30 -0.72 0.55
N PHE A 47 -3.45 -1.01 -0.44
CA PHE A 47 -3.14 -0.03 -1.49
C PHE A 47 -4.22 0.05 -2.58
N GLY A 48 -4.70 -1.10 -3.05
CA GLY A 48 -5.70 -1.20 -4.12
C GLY A 48 -7.09 -0.69 -3.75
N GLN A 49 -7.44 -0.68 -2.46
CA GLN A 49 -8.74 -0.19 -2.01
C GLN A 49 -8.62 1.00 -1.05
N ILE A 50 -7.97 0.84 0.10
CA ILE A 50 -8.03 1.87 1.17
C ILE A 50 -7.30 3.14 0.75
N TRP A 51 -6.07 3.04 0.25
CA TRP A 51 -5.28 4.19 -0.19
C TRP A 51 -5.78 4.78 -1.51
N ALA A 52 -6.35 3.95 -2.37
CA ALA A 52 -6.97 4.34 -3.63
C ALA A 52 -8.33 5.08 -3.50
N ARG A 53 -8.90 5.19 -2.29
CA ARG A 53 -10.17 5.90 -2.09
C ARG A 53 -10.03 7.40 -2.43
N PRO A 54 -11.06 8.03 -3.02
CA PRO A 54 -11.06 9.48 -3.22
C PRO A 54 -11.20 10.24 -1.88
N GLY A 55 -10.96 11.55 -1.91
CA GLY A 55 -11.23 12.47 -0.79
C GLY A 55 -10.03 12.89 0.04
N LEU A 56 -8.93 12.14 0.02
CA LEU A 56 -7.65 12.51 0.66
C LEU A 56 -6.49 12.18 -0.26
N ASP A 57 -5.59 13.14 -0.45
CA ASP A 57 -4.34 12.90 -1.16
C ASP A 57 -3.38 12.00 -0.35
N PRO A 58 -2.36 11.41 -0.99
CA PRO A 58 -1.42 10.52 -0.31
C PRO A 58 -0.69 11.15 0.87
N LYS A 59 -0.41 12.45 0.85
CA LYS A 59 0.31 13.14 1.94
C LYS A 59 -0.55 13.18 3.20
N HIS A 60 -1.83 13.54 3.07
CA HIS A 60 -2.75 13.55 4.20
C HIS A 60 -2.97 12.14 4.77
N ARG A 61 -3.01 11.11 3.92
CA ARG A 61 -3.08 9.72 4.37
C ARG A 61 -1.86 9.30 5.17
N CYS A 62 -0.64 9.68 4.73
CA CYS A 62 0.57 9.45 5.51
C CYS A 62 0.50 10.14 6.88
N MET A 63 0.00 11.39 6.95
CA MET A 63 -0.15 12.09 8.24
C MET A 63 -1.10 11.35 9.18
N VAL A 64 -2.24 10.87 8.69
CA VAL A 64 -3.19 10.07 9.49
C VAL A 64 -2.53 8.79 10.01
N THR A 65 -1.83 8.05 9.15
CA THR A 65 -1.12 6.83 9.56
C THR A 65 -0.07 7.12 10.63
N ILE A 66 0.75 8.17 10.45
CA ILE A 66 1.76 8.57 11.43
C ILE A 66 1.08 8.95 12.76
N SER A 67 0.01 9.75 12.73
CA SER A 67 -0.72 10.11 13.94
C SER A 67 -1.29 8.90 14.68
N ALA A 68 -1.83 7.92 13.96
CA ALA A 68 -2.34 6.69 14.54
C ALA A 68 -1.21 5.87 15.20
N LEU A 69 -0.10 5.66 14.50
CA LEU A 69 1.06 4.92 15.04
C LEU A 69 1.68 5.63 16.25
N THR A 70 1.81 6.96 16.21
CA THR A 70 2.29 7.74 17.35
C THR A 70 1.38 7.63 18.57
N ALA A 71 0.06 7.49 18.36
CA ALA A 71 -0.89 7.28 19.44
C ALA A 71 -0.83 5.85 20.02
N GLU A 72 -0.38 4.86 19.25
CA GLU A 72 -0.23 3.47 19.70
C GLU A 72 1.00 3.25 20.59
N GLY A 73 2.09 4.03 20.42
CA GLY A 73 3.27 4.04 21.30
C GLY A 73 4.44 3.21 20.81
#